data_AF-R7U0S3-F1
#
_entry.id   AF-R7U0S3-F1
#
_cell.length_a   1.000
_cell.length_b   1.000
_cell.length_c   1.000
_cell.angle_alpha   90.00
_cell.angle_beta   90.00
_cell.angle_gamma   90.00
#
_symmetry.space_group_name_H-M   'P 1'
#
loop_
_entity.id
_entity.type
_entity.pdbx_description
1 polymer ?
#
loop_
_entity_poly.entity_id
_entity_poly.type
_entity_poly.pdbx_seq_one_letter_code
_entity_poly.pdbx_strand_id
1 'polypeptide(L)'
;YVIGYSFHFLSLSGQLTGKCLLDVCSGPSIHSIISASKYFRCVYLTEYSNANRKSLRQWANHEDGAVDWTSYFSYVADIEGWKPHDIEDRVRRSIRDIVSCNLAKTQAFGFLEQLFPVDCVTSCFTLEAVASDDKSYVKLLKKLGRCLKKGGSLLLTGVLNQSSFTVGEQKFHCHEMNAEFVKKSMEDMGFVDIDMEVHEIEDTKEDDLITNGFFLLSAVKSID
;
A
#
# COMPACT_ATOMS: atom_id res chain seq x y z
N TYR A 1 -10.90 0.67 6.62
CA TYR A 1 -9.69 0.53 5.77
C TYR A 1 -8.43 0.13 6.55
N VAL A 2 -7.88 0.98 7.43
CA VAL A 2 -6.58 0.72 8.10
C VAL A 2 -6.52 -0.55 8.95
N ILE A 3 -7.63 -0.89 9.64
CA ILE A 3 -7.72 -2.09 10.49
C ILE A 3 -7.55 -3.36 9.65
N GLY A 4 -8.26 -3.46 8.53
CA GLY A 4 -8.16 -4.60 7.62
C GLY A 4 -6.74 -4.79 7.10
N TYR A 5 -6.04 -3.69 6.78
CA TYR A 5 -4.66 -3.75 6.32
C TYR A 5 -3.68 -4.35 7.35
N SER A 6 -3.83 -3.98 8.64
CA SER A 6 -3.01 -4.56 9.70
C SER A 6 -3.29 -6.05 9.88
N PHE A 7 -4.56 -6.46 9.84
CA PHE A 7 -4.92 -7.87 9.88
C PHE A 7 -4.37 -8.65 8.69
N HIS A 8 -4.40 -8.07 7.48
CA HIS A 8 -3.88 -8.70 6.28
C HIS A 8 -2.38 -9.02 6.38
N PHE A 9 -1.57 -8.10 6.91
CA PHE A 9 -0.15 -8.41 7.16
C PHE A 9 0.05 -9.48 8.24
N LEU A 10 -0.83 -9.52 9.23
CA LEU A 10 -0.72 -10.47 10.33
C LEU A 10 -1.20 -11.87 9.94
N SER A 11 -2.22 -11.99 9.08
CA SER A 11 -2.70 -13.27 8.54
C SER A 11 -1.64 -13.95 7.66
N LEU A 12 -0.78 -13.16 7.01
CA LEU A 12 0.34 -13.62 6.19
C LEU A 12 1.60 -13.97 7.01
N SER A 13 1.47 -14.09 8.34
CA SER A 13 2.57 -14.53 9.20
C SER A 13 3.13 -15.87 8.74
N GLY A 14 4.46 -15.92 8.54
CA GLY A 14 5.16 -17.09 8.01
C GLY A 14 5.22 -17.19 6.48
N GLN A 15 4.41 -16.40 5.76
CA GLN A 15 4.43 -16.33 4.28
C GLN A 15 5.30 -15.17 3.77
N LEU A 16 5.34 -14.06 4.53
CA LEU A 16 6.18 -12.90 4.21
C LEU A 16 7.64 -13.19 4.54
N THR A 17 8.51 -13.12 3.53
CA THR A 17 9.96 -13.32 3.68
C THR A 17 10.74 -12.15 3.08
N GLY A 18 11.91 -11.86 3.65
CA GLY A 18 12.81 -10.84 3.12
C GLY A 18 13.22 -9.79 4.14
N LYS A 19 13.74 -8.67 3.64
CA LYS A 19 14.23 -7.54 4.45
C LYS A 19 13.66 -6.21 3.97
N CYS A 20 13.46 -6.06 2.65
CA CYS A 20 13.20 -4.79 1.99
C CYS A 20 11.77 -4.72 1.43
N LEU A 21 11.02 -3.72 1.88
CA LEU A 21 9.69 -3.37 1.38
C LEU A 21 9.73 -2.01 0.68
N LEU A 22 9.05 -1.92 -0.46
CA LEU A 22 8.76 -0.68 -1.15
C LEU A 22 7.26 -0.38 -1.00
N ASP A 23 6.92 0.72 -0.34
CA ASP A 23 5.55 1.21 -0.27
C ASP A 23 5.34 2.27 -1.36
N VAL A 24 4.40 2.00 -2.25
CA VAL A 24 4.19 2.76 -3.48
C VAL A 24 2.99 3.68 -3.33
N CYS A 25 3.26 4.98 -3.42
CA CYS A 25 2.30 6.06 -3.17
C CYS A 25 1.65 5.95 -1.79
N SER A 26 2.48 6.05 -0.75
CA SER A 26 2.08 5.96 0.66
C SER A 26 1.03 7.00 1.09
N GLY A 27 0.83 8.06 0.30
CA GLY A 27 0.09 9.23 0.73
C GLY A 27 0.76 9.89 1.94
N PRO A 28 0.01 10.62 2.79
CA PRO A 28 0.53 11.17 4.03
C PRO A 28 0.51 10.15 5.19
N SER A 29 0.36 8.85 4.90
CA SER A 29 0.04 7.83 5.90
C SER A 29 1.12 6.76 6.05
N ILE A 30 1.23 6.21 7.25
CA ILE A 30 2.14 5.12 7.60
C ILE A 30 1.40 3.81 7.90
N HIS A 31 0.07 3.77 7.77
CA HIS A 31 -0.73 2.59 8.15
C HIS A 31 -0.25 1.31 7.46
N SER A 32 0.22 1.45 6.21
CA SER A 32 0.75 0.36 5.39
C SER A 32 1.99 -0.31 6.00
N ILE A 33 2.74 0.41 6.84
CA ILE A 33 4.02 -0.06 7.36
C ILE A 33 4.00 -0.41 8.84
N ILE A 34 2.88 -0.20 9.54
CA ILE A 34 2.78 -0.47 10.99
C ILE A 34 3.02 -1.96 11.27
N SER A 35 2.16 -2.82 10.72
CA SER A 35 2.31 -4.28 10.84
C SER A 35 3.43 -4.81 9.95
N ALA A 36 3.68 -4.19 8.79
CA ALA A 36 4.76 -4.60 7.89
C ALA A 36 6.15 -4.50 8.52
N SER A 37 6.38 -3.53 9.41
CA SER A 37 7.65 -3.34 10.12
C SER A 37 8.06 -4.52 11.01
N LYS A 38 7.13 -5.43 11.33
CA LYS A 38 7.42 -6.71 11.99
C LYS A 38 8.25 -7.65 11.12
N TYR A 39 8.05 -7.59 9.80
CA TYR A 39 8.65 -8.50 8.83
C TYR A 39 9.80 -7.83 8.05
N PHE A 40 9.66 -6.53 7.77
CA PHE A 40 10.59 -5.76 6.94
C PHE A 40 11.30 -4.69 7.76
N ARG A 41 12.64 -4.75 7.77
CA ARG A 41 13.53 -3.86 8.53
C ARG A 41 14.18 -2.78 7.65
N CYS A 42 13.83 -2.79 6.37
CA CYS A 42 14.24 -1.82 5.37
C CYS A 42 12.98 -1.43 4.59
N VAL A 43 12.46 -0.24 4.83
CA VAL A 43 11.23 0.24 4.23
C VAL A 43 11.50 1.54 3.48
N TYR A 44 11.19 1.55 2.20
CA TYR A 44 11.22 2.74 1.36
C TYR A 44 9.80 3.20 1.11
N LEU A 45 9.46 4.38 1.60
CA LEU A 45 8.18 5.02 1.30
C LEU A 45 8.36 5.87 0.03
N THR A 46 7.42 5.75 -0.90
CA THR A 46 7.41 6.58 -2.11
C THR A 46 6.08 7.28 -2.26
N GLU A 47 6.13 8.53 -2.71
CA GLU A 47 4.91 9.33 -2.84
C GLU A 47 5.09 10.45 -3.88
N TYR A 48 4.07 10.69 -4.69
CA TYR A 48 4.09 11.70 -5.76
C TYR A 48 3.98 13.13 -5.22
N SER A 49 3.06 13.38 -4.29
CA SER A 49 2.82 14.71 -3.72
C SER A 49 3.93 15.13 -2.77
N ASN A 50 4.47 16.32 -2.97
CA ASN A 50 5.46 16.88 -2.05
C ASN A 50 4.89 17.14 -0.64
N ALA A 51 3.61 17.53 -0.56
CA ALA A 51 2.94 17.77 0.72
C ALA A 51 2.82 16.48 1.54
N ASN A 52 2.44 15.38 0.89
CA ASN A 52 2.34 14.07 1.54
C ASN A 52 3.71 13.58 2.04
N ARG A 53 4.76 13.69 1.20
CA ARG A 53 6.13 13.38 1.63
C ARG A 53 6.59 14.23 2.81
N LYS A 54 6.20 15.51 2.87
CA LYS A 54 6.52 16.37 4.01
C LYS A 54 5.86 15.87 5.29
N SER A 55 4.57 15.51 5.23
CA SER A 55 3.85 14.91 6.37
C SER A 55 4.53 13.64 6.89
N LEU A 56 4.91 12.73 5.98
CA LEU A 56 5.65 11.51 6.33
C LEU A 56 6.99 11.81 7.01
N ARG A 57 7.76 12.78 6.51
CA ARG A 57 9.06 13.16 7.09
C ARG A 57 8.90 13.80 8.46
N GLN A 58 7.91 14.67 8.63
CA GLN A 58 7.58 15.27 9.91
C GLN A 58 7.34 14.18 10.97
N TRP A 59 6.53 13.18 10.63
CA TRP A 59 6.27 12.06 11.52
C TRP A 59 7.52 11.19 11.78
N ALA A 60 8.29 10.88 10.74
CA ALA A 60 9.50 10.06 10.86
C ALA A 60 10.60 10.73 11.71
N ASN A 61 10.67 12.07 11.70
CA ASN A 61 11.69 12.86 12.39
C ASN A 61 11.27 13.35 13.79
N HIS A 62 10.10 12.96 14.29
CA HIS A 62 9.53 13.49 15.54
C HIS A 62 9.35 15.02 15.52
N GLU A 63 8.98 15.61 14.37
CA GLU A 63 8.73 17.04 14.27
C GLU A 63 7.37 17.41 14.91
N ASP A 64 7.32 18.57 15.55
CA ASP A 64 6.08 19.12 16.11
C ASP A 64 5.01 19.28 15.02
N GLY A 65 3.77 18.92 15.36
CA GLY A 65 2.64 18.98 14.43
C GLY A 65 2.58 17.82 13.42
N ALA A 66 3.42 16.79 13.58
CA ALA A 66 3.23 15.52 12.88
C ALA A 66 1.85 14.91 13.20
N VAL A 67 1.29 14.18 12.24
CA VAL A 67 0.01 13.45 12.42
C VAL A 67 0.13 12.48 13.58
N ASP A 68 -0.86 12.48 14.47
CA ASP A 68 -0.93 11.54 15.59
C ASP A 68 -1.42 10.16 15.11
N TRP A 69 -0.57 9.14 15.28
CA TRP A 69 -0.84 7.75 14.94
C TRP A 69 -1.02 6.85 16.18
N THR A 70 -1.10 7.43 17.38
CA THR A 70 -1.10 6.69 18.67
C THR A 70 -2.21 5.65 18.76
N SER A 71 -3.42 5.97 18.29
CA SER A 71 -4.54 5.02 18.30
C SER A 71 -4.25 3.78 17.44
N TYR A 72 -3.57 3.94 16.31
CA TYR A 72 -3.18 2.84 15.43
C TYR A 72 -2.09 1.96 16.05
N PHE A 73 -1.08 2.57 16.69
CA PHE A 73 -0.07 1.81 17.43
C PHE A 73 -0.67 1.04 18.59
N SER A 74 -1.64 1.65 19.29
CA SER A 74 -2.35 0.99 20.39
C SER A 74 -3.10 -0.23 19.91
N TYR A 75 -3.85 -0.07 18.82
CA TYR A 75 -4.59 -1.16 18.20
C TYR A 75 -3.69 -2.31 17.73
N VAL A 76 -2.62 -2.01 17.00
CA VAL A 76 -1.70 -3.05 16.51
C VAL A 76 -0.93 -3.70 17.66
N ALA A 77 -0.57 -2.95 18.69
CA ALA A 77 0.09 -3.47 19.88
C ALA A 77 -0.76 -4.52 20.61
N ASP A 78 -2.06 -4.27 20.75
CA ASP A 78 -3.01 -5.22 21.37
C ASP A 78 -3.06 -6.55 20.59
N ILE A 79 -3.05 -6.49 19.25
CA ILE A 79 -3.08 -7.67 18.39
C ILE A 79 -1.73 -8.40 18.39
N GLU A 80 -0.63 -7.66 18.29
CA GLU A 80 0.71 -8.24 18.19
C GLU A 80 1.26 -8.71 19.55
N GLY A 81 0.68 -8.29 20.67
CA GLY A 81 1.16 -8.58 22.02
C GLY A 81 2.40 -7.75 22.41
N TRP A 82 2.47 -6.49 21.95
CA TRP A 82 3.56 -5.55 22.21
C TRP A 82 3.06 -4.32 22.96
N LYS A 83 3.96 -3.40 23.32
CA LYS A 83 3.55 -2.07 23.78
C LYS A 83 3.45 -1.11 22.59
N PRO A 84 2.54 -0.12 22.62
CA PRO A 84 2.36 0.82 21.51
C PRO A 84 3.65 1.54 21.10
N HIS A 85 4.45 1.98 22.08
CA HIS A 85 5.73 2.64 21.82
C HIS A 85 6.76 1.72 21.13
N ASP A 86 6.75 0.41 21.43
CA ASP A 86 7.66 -0.53 20.79
C ASP A 86 7.32 -0.70 19.30
N ILE A 87 6.03 -0.70 18.96
CA ILE A 87 5.55 -0.73 17.57
C ILE A 87 5.96 0.56 16.86
N GLU A 88 5.68 1.70 17.47
CA GLU A 88 6.03 3.01 16.93
C GLU A 88 7.55 3.14 16.64
N ASP A 89 8.40 2.75 17.60
CA ASP A 89 9.85 2.75 17.46
C ASP A 89 10.33 1.75 16.39
N ARG A 90 9.68 0.60 16.27
CA ARG A 90 9.98 -0.38 15.22
C ARG A 90 9.67 0.18 13.84
N VAL A 91 8.52 0.85 13.68
CA VAL A 91 8.12 1.47 12.42
C VAL A 91 9.13 2.53 12.01
N ARG A 92 9.44 3.48 12.88
CA ARG A 92 10.43 4.53 12.56
C ARG A 92 11.79 3.95 12.17
N ARG A 93 12.31 2.99 12.94
CA ARG A 93 13.61 2.35 12.66
C ARG A 93 13.64 1.57 11.34
N SER A 94 12.47 1.14 10.84
CA SER A 94 12.39 0.40 9.57
C SER A 94 12.53 1.32 8.35
N ILE A 95 12.13 2.60 8.46
CA ILE A 95 12.14 3.56 7.37
C ILE A 95 13.59 3.90 7.00
N ARG A 96 13.93 3.74 5.71
CA ARG A 96 15.24 4.07 5.15
C ARG A 96 15.23 5.38 4.40
N ASP A 97 14.19 5.64 3.63
CA ASP A 97 14.03 6.90 2.93
C ASP A 97 12.56 7.13 2.54
N ILE A 98 12.23 8.40 2.31
CA ILE A 98 10.94 8.88 1.81
C ILE A 98 11.21 9.62 0.50
N VAL A 99 10.88 8.99 -0.62
CA VAL A 99 11.35 9.39 -1.96
C VAL A 99 10.18 9.81 -2.85
N SER A 100 10.45 10.70 -3.81
CA SER A 100 9.47 11.06 -4.83
C SER A 100 9.29 9.90 -5.83
N CYS A 101 8.06 9.60 -6.21
CA CYS A 101 7.76 8.71 -7.34
C CYS A 101 6.81 9.35 -8.34
N ASN A 102 6.79 8.87 -9.58
CA ASN A 102 5.78 9.23 -10.58
C ASN A 102 5.45 8.02 -11.46
N LEU A 103 4.31 7.38 -11.19
CA LEU A 103 3.90 6.17 -11.87
C LEU A 103 3.58 6.36 -13.37
N ALA A 104 3.35 7.60 -13.82
CA ALA A 104 3.17 7.90 -15.24
C ALA A 104 4.49 7.84 -16.04
N LYS A 105 5.65 7.89 -15.36
CA LYS A 105 6.96 7.82 -16.01
C LYS A 105 7.45 6.38 -16.14
N THR A 106 8.27 6.11 -17.17
CA THR A 106 8.95 4.82 -17.32
C THR A 106 9.83 4.53 -16.12
N GLN A 107 10.72 5.48 -15.77
CA GLN A 107 11.47 5.50 -14.52
C GLN A 107 10.62 6.21 -13.45
N ALA A 108 9.94 5.42 -12.64
CA ALA A 108 8.95 5.90 -11.69
C ALA A 108 9.55 6.18 -10.30
N PHE A 109 10.64 5.51 -9.91
CA PHE A 109 11.13 5.50 -8.53
C PHE A 109 12.51 6.16 -8.35
N GLY A 110 13.02 6.83 -9.40
CA GLY A 110 14.28 7.55 -9.36
C GLY A 110 15.44 6.65 -8.95
N PHE A 111 16.25 7.09 -7.98
CA PHE A 111 17.42 6.32 -7.53
C PHE A 111 17.06 4.97 -6.90
N LEU A 112 15.84 4.78 -6.40
CA LEU A 112 15.43 3.50 -5.80
C LEU A 112 15.42 2.36 -6.84
N GLU A 113 15.34 2.66 -8.13
CA GLU A 113 15.37 1.62 -9.18
C GLU A 113 16.69 0.84 -9.17
N GLN A 114 17.78 1.43 -8.66
CA GLN A 114 19.06 0.73 -8.48
C GLN A 114 19.03 -0.33 -7.36
N LEU A 115 18.02 -0.28 -6.49
CA LEU A 115 17.82 -1.21 -5.38
C LEU A 115 16.89 -2.38 -5.75
N PHE A 116 16.31 -2.35 -6.95
CA PHE A 116 15.42 -3.42 -7.41
C PHE A 116 16.22 -4.62 -7.90
N PRO A 117 15.68 -5.84 -7.75
CA PRO A 117 14.36 -6.15 -7.18
C PRO A 117 14.31 -6.18 -5.63
N VAL A 118 13.18 -5.78 -5.05
CA VAL A 118 12.88 -5.84 -3.60
C VAL A 118 12.10 -7.10 -3.22
N ASP A 119 12.00 -7.37 -1.90
CA ASP A 119 11.33 -8.55 -1.38
C ASP A 119 9.81 -8.41 -1.34
N CYS A 120 9.32 -7.20 -1.05
CA CYS A 120 7.90 -6.91 -0.94
C CYS A 120 7.58 -5.54 -1.55
N VAL A 121 6.42 -5.45 -2.21
CA VAL A 121 5.84 -4.20 -2.69
C VAL A 121 4.44 -4.10 -2.12
N THR A 122 4.09 -2.91 -1.62
CA THR A 122 2.71 -2.59 -1.27
C THR A 122 2.25 -1.32 -1.96
N SER A 123 0.96 -1.22 -2.23
CA SER A 123 0.30 0.01 -2.64
C SER A 123 -1.16 0.00 -2.17
N CYS A 124 -1.63 1.15 -1.68
CA CYS A 124 -2.95 1.30 -1.09
C CYS A 124 -3.71 2.44 -1.78
N PHE A 125 -4.92 2.15 -2.27
CA PHE A 125 -5.85 3.10 -2.90
C PHE A 125 -5.25 3.98 -4.02
N THR A 126 -4.27 3.44 -4.73
CA THR A 126 -3.42 4.22 -5.65
C THR A 126 -3.67 3.87 -7.11
N LEU A 127 -3.72 2.58 -7.43
CA LEU A 127 -3.64 2.14 -8.82
C LEU A 127 -4.85 2.60 -9.63
N GLU A 128 -6.02 2.52 -9.03
CA GLU A 128 -7.30 2.99 -9.56
C GLU A 128 -7.40 4.51 -9.60
N ALA A 129 -6.81 5.22 -8.62
CA ALA A 129 -6.76 6.68 -8.64
C ALA A 129 -5.84 7.23 -9.75
N VAL A 130 -4.87 6.44 -10.20
CA VAL A 130 -3.90 6.81 -11.25
C VAL A 130 -4.30 6.29 -12.63
N ALA A 131 -4.98 5.15 -12.69
CA ALA A 131 -5.40 4.53 -13.94
C ALA A 131 -6.51 5.34 -14.63
N SER A 132 -6.42 5.46 -15.95
CA SER A 132 -7.47 6.03 -16.81
C SER A 132 -8.40 4.96 -17.41
N ASP A 133 -7.94 3.71 -17.44
CA ASP A 133 -8.62 2.55 -18.01
C ASP A 133 -7.96 1.23 -17.54
N ASP A 134 -8.58 0.08 -17.88
CA ASP A 134 -8.07 -1.25 -17.55
C ASP A 134 -6.63 -1.49 -18.05
N LYS A 135 -6.30 -0.99 -19.24
CA LYS A 135 -4.95 -1.17 -19.82
C LYS A 135 -3.91 -0.41 -19.02
N SER A 136 -4.24 0.78 -18.54
CA SER A 136 -3.37 1.60 -17.69
C SER A 136 -3.24 0.97 -16.30
N TYR A 137 -4.32 0.42 -15.73
CA TYR A 137 -4.28 -0.33 -14.48
C TYR A 137 -3.32 -1.53 -14.56
N VAL A 138 -3.47 -2.35 -15.60
CA VAL A 138 -2.57 -3.50 -15.86
C VAL A 138 -1.13 -3.06 -16.10
N LYS A 139 -0.89 -1.90 -16.75
CA LYS A 139 0.47 -1.34 -16.89
C LYS A 139 1.07 -0.96 -15.54
N LEU A 140 0.28 -0.41 -14.62
CA LEU A 140 0.74 -0.08 -13.28
C LEU A 140 1.02 -1.34 -12.46
N LEU A 141 0.16 -2.36 -12.51
CA LEU A 141 0.44 -3.68 -11.91
C LEU A 141 1.77 -4.25 -12.44
N LYS A 142 1.98 -4.24 -13.76
CA LYS A 142 3.24 -4.70 -14.38
C LYS A 142 4.44 -3.92 -13.89
N LYS A 143 4.29 -2.62 -13.63
CA LYS A 143 5.35 -1.77 -13.07
C LYS A 143 5.69 -2.20 -11.64
N LEU A 144 4.69 -2.44 -10.79
CA LEU A 144 4.92 -2.96 -9.43
C LEU A 144 5.58 -4.35 -9.46
N GLY A 145 5.07 -5.26 -10.29
CA GLY A 145 5.63 -6.60 -10.44
C GLY A 145 7.08 -6.63 -10.92
N ARG A 146 7.55 -5.62 -11.68
CA ARG A 146 8.96 -5.48 -12.07
C ARG A 146 9.87 -5.09 -10.91
N CYS A 147 9.34 -4.41 -9.91
CA CYS A 147 10.08 -4.05 -8.70
C CYS A 147 10.35 -5.27 -7.82
N LEU A 148 9.56 -6.34 -7.95
CA LEU A 148 9.66 -7.55 -7.13
C LEU A 148 10.67 -8.57 -7.64
N LYS A 149 11.34 -9.22 -6.70
CA LYS A 149 12.12 -10.43 -6.98
C LYS A 149 11.17 -11.60 -7.28
N LYS A 150 11.68 -12.63 -7.95
CA LYS A 150 10.98 -13.92 -8.01
C LYS A 150 10.75 -14.46 -6.59
N GLY A 151 9.55 -14.92 -6.29
CA GLY A 151 9.11 -15.29 -4.94
C GLY A 151 8.85 -14.12 -3.99
N GLY A 152 8.88 -12.87 -4.48
CA GLY A 152 8.55 -11.68 -3.68
C GLY A 152 7.04 -11.46 -3.59
N SER A 153 6.60 -10.81 -2.51
CA SER A 153 5.18 -10.59 -2.20
C SER A 153 4.68 -9.24 -2.72
N LEU A 154 3.51 -9.22 -3.34
CA LEU A 154 2.75 -8.01 -3.65
C LEU A 154 1.53 -7.95 -2.74
N LEU A 155 1.36 -6.84 -2.02
CA LEU A 155 0.17 -6.58 -1.23
C LEU A 155 -0.54 -5.34 -1.78
N LEU A 156 -1.81 -5.47 -2.13
CA LEU A 156 -2.58 -4.39 -2.71
C LEU A 156 -3.85 -4.16 -1.93
N THR A 157 -4.23 -2.89 -1.84
CA THR A 157 -5.55 -2.49 -1.37
C THR A 157 -6.10 -1.49 -2.37
N GLY A 158 -7.35 -1.68 -2.78
CA GLY A 158 -8.01 -0.78 -3.70
C GLY A 158 -9.51 -0.76 -3.51
N VAL A 159 -10.15 0.32 -3.94
CA VAL A 159 -11.62 0.45 -3.95
C VAL A 159 -12.22 -0.24 -5.16
N LEU A 160 -13.44 -0.76 -5.01
CA LEU A 160 -14.18 -1.44 -6.05
C LEU A 160 -15.38 -0.60 -6.47
N ASN A 161 -15.68 -0.64 -7.78
CA ASN A 161 -16.83 0.02 -8.40
C ASN A 161 -16.95 1.53 -8.02
N GLN A 162 -15.81 2.20 -7.84
CA GLN A 162 -15.74 3.62 -7.55
C GLN A 162 -15.19 4.38 -8.76
N SER A 163 -15.94 5.38 -9.23
CA SER A 163 -15.57 6.20 -10.39
C SER A 163 -14.93 7.55 -10.03
N SER A 164 -15.02 7.95 -8.75
CA SER A 164 -14.42 9.19 -8.25
C SER A 164 -14.36 9.26 -6.73
N PHE A 165 -13.49 10.11 -6.19
CA PHE A 165 -13.39 10.40 -4.76
C PHE A 165 -13.14 11.89 -4.52
N THR A 166 -13.43 12.38 -3.32
CA THR A 166 -13.24 13.79 -2.94
C THR A 166 -12.14 13.91 -1.90
N VAL A 167 -11.27 14.92 -2.04
CA VAL A 167 -10.31 15.33 -1.01
C VAL A 167 -10.46 16.83 -0.77
N GLY A 168 -10.98 17.20 0.40
CA GLY A 168 -11.38 18.58 0.68
C GLY A 168 -12.51 18.99 -0.27
N GLU A 169 -12.31 20.06 -1.03
CA GLU A 169 -13.29 20.54 -2.02
C GLU A 169 -13.05 20.01 -3.44
N GLN A 170 -11.99 19.22 -3.63
CA GLN A 170 -11.59 18.75 -4.96
C GLN A 170 -12.05 17.32 -5.20
N LYS A 171 -12.72 17.12 -6.34
CA LYS A 171 -13.09 15.79 -6.86
C LYS A 171 -11.99 15.25 -7.79
N PHE A 172 -11.67 13.98 -7.62
CA PHE A 172 -10.67 13.24 -8.39
C PHE A 172 -11.30 12.06 -9.10
N HIS A 173 -10.74 11.70 -10.26
CA HIS A 173 -11.08 10.49 -11.00
C HIS A 173 -10.65 9.24 -10.24
N CYS A 174 -11.43 8.16 -10.38
CA CYS A 174 -11.05 6.81 -9.98
C CYS A 174 -11.46 5.85 -11.09
N HIS A 175 -10.56 4.97 -11.51
CA HIS A 175 -10.88 3.94 -12.49
C HIS A 175 -11.80 2.90 -11.85
N GLU A 176 -13.00 2.77 -12.43
CA GLU A 176 -13.98 1.81 -11.97
C GLU A 176 -13.55 0.39 -12.33
N MET A 177 -13.41 -0.47 -11.33
CA MET A 177 -12.96 -1.85 -11.49
C MET A 177 -13.63 -2.78 -10.47
N ASN A 178 -13.69 -4.07 -10.77
CA ASN A 178 -14.22 -5.10 -9.88
C ASN A 178 -13.13 -6.10 -9.46
N ALA A 179 -13.43 -6.90 -8.42
CA ALA A 179 -12.50 -7.87 -7.85
C ALA A 179 -12.03 -8.93 -8.87
N GLU A 180 -12.93 -9.38 -9.75
CA GLU A 180 -12.61 -10.41 -10.74
C GLU A 180 -11.61 -9.91 -11.78
N PHE A 181 -11.74 -8.67 -12.25
CA PHE A 181 -10.77 -8.04 -13.12
C PHE A 181 -9.38 -7.94 -12.47
N VAL A 182 -9.32 -7.52 -11.20
CA VAL A 182 -8.04 -7.38 -10.48
C VAL A 182 -7.38 -8.76 -10.32
N LYS A 183 -8.14 -9.77 -9.86
CA LYS A 183 -7.63 -11.13 -9.67
C LYS A 183 -7.15 -11.73 -10.99
N LYS A 184 -7.94 -11.61 -12.06
CA LYS A 184 -7.58 -12.13 -13.38
C LYS A 184 -6.33 -11.46 -13.94
N SER A 185 -6.18 -10.15 -13.74
CA SER A 185 -4.99 -9.41 -14.14
C SER A 185 -3.73 -9.90 -13.43
N MET A 186 -3.83 -10.29 -12.16
CA MET A 186 -2.72 -10.85 -11.39
C MET A 186 -2.32 -12.24 -11.91
N GLU A 187 -3.30 -13.11 -12.16
CA GLU A 187 -3.08 -14.45 -12.74
C GLU A 187 -2.41 -14.35 -14.13
N ASP A 188 -2.92 -13.50 -15.01
CA ASP A 188 -2.39 -13.30 -16.36
C ASP A 188 -0.96 -12.73 -16.38
N MET A 189 -0.55 -12.11 -15.27
CA MET A 189 0.80 -11.62 -15.06
C MET A 189 1.75 -12.65 -14.42
N GLY A 190 1.26 -13.85 -14.11
CA GLY A 190 2.05 -14.93 -13.51
C GLY A 190 2.28 -14.76 -12.01
N PHE A 191 1.41 -14.03 -11.32
CA PHE A 191 1.35 -14.11 -9.86
C PHE A 191 0.68 -15.43 -9.44
N VAL A 192 1.15 -15.99 -8.33
CA VAL A 192 0.66 -17.21 -7.70
C VAL A 192 0.29 -16.91 -6.25
N ASP A 193 -0.34 -17.88 -5.56
CA ASP A 193 -0.80 -17.72 -4.17
C ASP A 193 -1.62 -16.43 -3.98
N ILE A 194 -2.52 -16.16 -4.93
CA ILE A 194 -3.35 -14.96 -4.93
C ILE A 194 -4.49 -15.15 -3.95
N ASP A 195 -4.42 -14.44 -2.83
CA ASP A 195 -5.47 -14.33 -1.84
C ASP A 195 -6.10 -12.93 -1.89
N MET A 196 -7.43 -12.86 -1.94
CA MET A 196 -8.16 -11.60 -2.02
C MET A 196 -9.38 -11.65 -1.11
N GLU A 197 -9.37 -10.80 -0.08
CA GLU A 197 -10.51 -10.53 0.77
C GLU A 197 -11.26 -9.31 0.23
N VAL A 198 -12.56 -9.43 0.03
CA VAL A 198 -13.43 -8.31 -0.37
C VAL A 198 -14.29 -7.91 0.82
N HIS A 199 -14.24 -6.63 1.16
CA HIS A 199 -15.07 -6.03 2.20
C HIS A 199 -16.09 -5.12 1.55
N GLU A 200 -17.35 -5.52 1.62
CA GLU A 200 -18.47 -4.69 1.18
C GLU A 200 -18.67 -3.52 2.14
N ILE A 201 -19.03 -2.38 1.59
CA ILE A 201 -19.45 -1.21 2.35
C ILE A 201 -20.93 -1.03 2.07
N GLU A 202 -21.76 -1.21 3.11
CA GLU A 202 -23.18 -0.87 3.02
C GLU A 202 -23.31 0.63 2.77
N ASP A 203 -24.21 1.05 1.87
CA ASP A 203 -24.50 2.44 1.50
C ASP A 203 -24.54 3.36 2.74
N THR A 204 -23.40 3.93 3.10
CA THR A 204 -23.35 4.95 4.13
C THR A 204 -23.88 6.22 3.48
N LYS A 205 -24.98 6.76 4.02
CA LYS A 205 -25.60 8.03 3.60
C LYS A 205 -24.70 9.27 3.83
N GLU A 206 -23.39 9.10 3.90
CA GLU A 206 -22.40 10.18 3.98
C GLU A 206 -21.80 10.40 2.58
N ASP A 207 -22.06 11.61 2.08
CA ASP A 207 -22.09 12.04 0.67
C ASP A 207 -20.77 12.03 -0.15
N ASP A 208 -19.74 11.25 0.19
CA ASP A 208 -18.43 11.39 -0.49
C ASP A 208 -17.78 10.11 -1.03
N LEU A 209 -18.35 8.92 -0.78
CA LEU A 209 -17.78 7.64 -1.23
C LEU A 209 -18.87 6.75 -1.84
N ILE A 210 -19.13 6.92 -3.13
CA ILE A 210 -19.90 5.93 -3.90
C ILE A 210 -18.93 4.78 -4.22
N THR A 211 -18.86 3.79 -3.32
CA THR A 211 -18.12 2.55 -3.52
C THR A 211 -18.92 1.40 -2.93
N ASN A 212 -18.87 0.24 -3.59
CA ASN A 212 -19.54 -0.97 -3.09
C ASN A 212 -18.63 -1.79 -2.17
N GLY A 213 -17.39 -1.34 -1.94
CA GLY A 213 -16.42 -2.04 -1.12
C GLY A 213 -14.97 -1.81 -1.52
N PHE A 214 -14.07 -2.46 -0.79
CA PHE A 214 -12.64 -2.48 -1.08
C PHE A 214 -12.11 -3.91 -0.99
N PHE A 215 -10.94 -4.16 -1.58
CA PHE A 215 -10.26 -5.44 -1.46
C PHE A 215 -8.94 -5.31 -0.71
N LEU A 216 -8.53 -6.41 -0.06
CA LEU A 216 -7.19 -6.65 0.46
C LEU A 216 -6.65 -7.85 -0.31
N LEU A 217 -5.58 -7.65 -1.08
CA LEU A 217 -4.98 -8.70 -1.90
C LEU A 217 -3.55 -8.97 -1.45
N SER A 218 -3.17 -10.23 -1.38
CA SER A 218 -1.78 -10.66 -1.38
C SER A 218 -1.54 -11.60 -2.55
N ALA A 219 -0.32 -11.56 -3.09
CA ALA A 219 0.10 -12.48 -4.13
C ALA A 219 1.61 -12.63 -4.13
N VAL A 220 2.12 -13.74 -4.66
CA VAL A 220 3.54 -14.02 -4.80
C VAL A 220 3.93 -13.98 -6.28
N LYS A 221 5.00 -13.27 -6.62
CA LYS A 221 5.54 -13.31 -7.98
C LYS A 221 6.14 -14.69 -8.24
N SER A 222 5.71 -15.38 -9.30
CA SER A 222 6.18 -16.74 -9.60
C SER A 222 7.71 -16.86 -9.64
N ILE A 223 8.21 -18.02 -9.21
CA ILE A 223 9.62 -18.41 -9.26
C ILE A 223 10.04 -18.95 -10.62
N ASP A 224 9.08 -19.39 -11.43
CA ASP A 224 9.29 -19.95 -12.76
C ASP A 224 9.67 -18.88 -13.80
#